data_AF-A0A8T1SEW1-F1
#
_entry.id   AF-A0A8T1SEW1-F1
#
_cell.length_a   1.000
_cell.length_b   1.000
_cell.length_c   1.000
_cell.angle_alpha   90.00
_cell.angle_beta   90.00
_cell.angle_gamma   90.00
#
_symmetry.space_group_name_H-M   'P 1'
#
loop_
_entity.id
_entity.type
_entity.pdbx_description
1 polymer ?
#
loop_
_entity_poly.entity_id
_entity_poly.type
_entity_poly.pdbx_seq_one_letter_code
_entity_poly.pdbx_strand_id
1 'polypeptide(L)'
;MVDTTQEANTAFRRQIAIVLMKESESVRDYCIYCNLVDCDKESEDCTMVQCDSCQRWARIPCIPEGTNQGKLTNEKQEYKCKKCA
;
A
#
# COMPACT_ATOMS: atom_id res chain seq x y z
N MET A 1 10.90 -13.14 31.49
CA MET A 1 11.63 -13.07 30.20
C MET A 1 10.76 -13.74 29.13
N VAL A 2 9.62 -13.11 28.79
CA VAL A 2 8.64 -13.57 27.80
C VAL A 2 8.01 -12.32 27.18
N ASP A 3 8.81 -11.55 26.45
CA ASP A 3 8.30 -10.39 25.69
C ASP A 3 8.69 -10.48 24.21
N THR A 4 9.85 -11.06 23.92
CA THR A 4 10.37 -11.22 22.55
C THR A 4 9.52 -12.15 21.67
N THR A 5 8.73 -13.07 22.22
CA THR A 5 7.89 -14.00 21.44
C THR A 5 6.54 -13.42 21.05
N GLN A 6 5.96 -12.54 21.87
CA GLN A 6 4.64 -11.96 21.60
C GLN A 6 4.71 -10.92 20.47
N GLU A 7 5.71 -10.05 20.52
CA GLU A 7 5.98 -9.04 19.48
C GLU A 7 6.34 -9.71 18.15
N ALA A 8 7.22 -10.71 18.17
CA ALA A 8 7.61 -11.46 16.98
C ALA A 8 6.40 -12.18 16.34
N ASN A 9 5.53 -12.80 17.14
CA ASN A 9 4.31 -13.43 16.65
C ASN A 9 3.33 -12.43 16.05
N THR A 10 3.23 -11.23 16.63
CA THR A 10 2.37 -10.17 16.12
C THR A 10 2.88 -9.66 14.78
N ALA A 11 4.18 -9.45 14.65
CA ALA A 11 4.82 -9.09 13.39
C ALA A 11 4.62 -10.18 12.31
N PHE A 12 4.77 -11.45 12.67
CA PHE A 12 4.55 -12.57 11.74
C PHE A 12 3.09 -12.64 11.26
N ARG A 13 2.12 -12.47 12.16
CA ARG A 13 0.69 -12.44 11.81
C ARG A 13 0.36 -11.26 10.89
N ARG A 14 0.95 -10.08 11.15
CA ARG A 14 0.82 -8.90 10.26
C ARG A 14 1.34 -9.23 8.86
N GLN A 15 2.50 -9.90 8.74
CA GLN A 15 3.05 -10.32 7.45
C GLN A 15 2.15 -11.33 6.72
N ILE A 16 1.62 -12.33 7.41
CA ILE A 16 0.69 -13.30 6.80
C ILE A 16 -0.58 -12.59 6.30
N ALA A 17 -1.15 -11.71 7.14
CA ALA A 17 -2.33 -10.95 6.75
C ALA A 17 -2.05 -10.07 5.53
N ILE A 18 -0.91 -9.39 5.47
CA ILE A 18 -0.45 -8.63 4.30
C ILE A 18 -0.39 -9.50 3.04
N VAL A 19 0.20 -10.69 3.13
CA VAL A 19 0.31 -11.61 1.99
C VAL A 19 -1.07 -12.05 1.51
N LEU A 20 -1.96 -12.40 2.43
CA LEU A 20 -3.33 -12.77 2.11
C LEU A 20 -4.10 -11.60 1.48
N MET A 21 -3.93 -10.37 1.99
CA MET A 21 -4.53 -9.16 1.42
C MET A 21 -4.01 -8.83 0.01
N LYS A 22 -2.72 -9.08 -0.24
CA LYS A 22 -2.12 -8.96 -1.58
C LYS A 22 -2.78 -9.91 -2.58
N GLU A 23 -3.18 -11.10 -2.12
CA GLU A 23 -3.87 -12.11 -2.93
C GLU A 23 -5.39 -11.87 -3.03
N SER A 24 -6.03 -11.31 -2.00
CA SER A 24 -7.51 -11.20 -1.91
C SER A 24 -8.14 -9.99 -2.60
N GLU A 25 -7.33 -9.13 -3.24
CA GLU A 25 -7.75 -7.97 -4.04
C GLU A 25 -8.53 -6.88 -3.26
N SER A 26 -7.88 -5.72 -3.07
CA SER A 26 -8.45 -4.45 -2.58
C SER A 26 -8.58 -4.27 -1.06
N VAL A 27 -7.44 -3.94 -0.42
CA VAL A 27 -7.42 -3.29 0.89
C VAL A 27 -6.93 -1.86 0.70
N ARG A 28 -7.73 -0.87 1.16
CA ARG A 28 -7.48 0.56 0.91
C ARG A 28 -6.18 1.06 1.53
N ASP A 29 -5.82 0.49 2.68
CA ASP A 29 -4.68 0.95 3.49
C ASP A 29 -3.40 0.17 3.15
N TYR A 30 -3.48 -0.81 2.24
CA TYR A 30 -2.35 -1.61 1.79
C TYR A 30 -1.71 -1.00 0.54
N CYS A 31 -0.42 -0.69 0.62
CA CYS A 31 0.33 -0.20 -0.54
C CYS A 31 1.06 -1.34 -1.26
N ILE A 32 0.72 -1.55 -2.54
CA ILE A 32 1.31 -2.63 -3.38
C ILE A 32 2.81 -2.51 -3.65
N TYR A 33 3.42 -1.35 -3.44
CA TYR A 33 4.84 -1.14 -3.74
C TYR A 33 5.75 -1.44 -2.55
N CYS A 34 5.36 -1.02 -1.34
CA CYS A 34 6.14 -1.27 -0.12
C CYS A 34 5.62 -2.46 0.69
N ASN A 35 4.47 -3.02 0.33
CA ASN A 35 3.80 -4.13 1.02
C ASN A 35 3.54 -3.86 2.51
N LEU A 36 3.17 -2.62 2.85
CA LEU A 36 2.81 -2.23 4.22
C LEU A 36 1.34 -1.81 4.28
N VAL A 37 0.72 -2.13 5.41
CA VAL A 37 -0.57 -1.60 5.87
C VAL A 37 -0.24 -0.51 6.87
N ASP A 38 -0.82 0.67 6.71
CA ASP A 38 -0.48 1.92 7.41
C ASP A 38 0.82 2.59 6.97
N CYS A 39 0.87 3.91 7.17
CA CYS A 39 2.13 4.62 7.27
C CYS A 39 2.59 4.55 8.72
N ASP A 40 3.81 4.06 8.94
CA ASP A 40 4.35 3.89 10.29
C ASP A 40 4.60 5.23 11.02
N LYS A 41 4.34 6.40 10.38
CA LYS A 41 4.58 7.74 10.95
C LYS A 41 3.43 8.70 10.65
N GLU A 42 2.93 9.38 11.68
CA GLU A 42 1.91 10.44 11.59
C GLU A 42 2.29 11.62 10.67
N SER A 43 3.57 11.76 10.32
CA SER A 43 4.09 12.85 9.47
C SER A 43 4.27 12.47 8.00
N GLU A 44 4.05 11.22 7.60
CA GLU A 44 4.21 10.80 6.20
C GLU A 44 2.91 11.02 5.41
N ASP A 45 3.03 11.59 4.21
CA ASP A 45 1.90 11.75 3.30
C ASP A 45 1.41 10.36 2.85
N CYS A 46 0.32 9.91 3.47
CA CYS A 46 -0.32 8.63 3.20
C CYS A 46 -1.35 8.70 2.09
N THR A 47 -1.33 9.73 1.24
CA THR A 47 -2.32 9.83 0.17
C THR A 47 -2.27 8.57 -0.70
N MET A 48 -3.37 7.83 -0.67
CA MET A 48 -3.54 6.57 -1.40
C MET A 48 -4.28 6.83 -2.70
N VAL A 49 -3.89 6.12 -3.74
CA VAL A 49 -4.60 6.06 -5.01
C VAL A 49 -4.91 4.62 -5.38
N GLN A 50 -6.11 4.38 -5.90
CA GLN A 50 -6.56 3.07 -6.34
C GLN A 50 -6.32 2.90 -7.83
N CYS A 51 -5.74 1.76 -8.23
CA CYS A 51 -5.60 1.43 -9.63
C CYS A 51 -6.97 1.08 -10.24
N ASP A 52 -7.38 1.75 -11.32
CA ASP A 52 -8.68 1.53 -11.95
C ASP A 52 -8.83 0.11 -12.53
N SER A 53 -7.73 -0.51 -12.96
CA SER A 53 -7.74 -1.84 -13.60
C SER A 53 -7.79 -2.99 -12.58
N CYS A 54 -6.88 -3.02 -11.61
CA CYS A 54 -6.80 -4.12 -10.63
C CYS A 54 -7.35 -3.79 -9.26
N GLN A 55 -7.89 -2.58 -9.06
CA GLN A 55 -8.51 -2.13 -7.81
C GLN A 55 -7.59 -2.18 -6.58
N ARG A 56 -6.26 -2.34 -6.79
CA ARG A 56 -5.24 -2.33 -5.75
C ARG A 56 -4.76 -0.92 -5.44
N TRP A 57 -4.36 -0.68 -4.20
CA TRP A 57 -4.01 0.65 -3.70
C TRP A 57 -2.50 0.88 -3.60
N ALA A 58 -2.09 2.13 -3.79
CA ALA A 58 -0.71 2.57 -3.71
C ALA A 58 -0.62 3.93 -3.03
N ARG A 59 0.36 4.09 -2.14
CA ARG A 59 0.76 5.42 -1.66
C ARG A 59 1.35 6.21 -2.82
N ILE A 60 0.91 7.46 -3.02
CA ILE A 60 1.42 8.33 -4.08
C ILE A 60 2.97 8.41 -4.05
N PRO A 61 3.62 8.59 -2.89
CA PRO A 61 5.09 8.59 -2.81
C PRO A 61 5.77 7.27 -3.19
N CYS A 62 5.08 6.14 -3.09
CA CYS A 62 5.65 4.83 -3.44
C CYS A 62 5.53 4.50 -4.94
N ILE A 63 4.80 5.31 -5.71
CA ILE A 63 4.65 5.11 -7.15
C ILE A 63 6.00 5.46 -7.83
N PRO A 64 6.48 4.67 -8.79
CA PRO A 64 7.71 4.99 -9.52
C PRO A 64 7.57 6.29 -10.32
N GLU A 65 8.63 7.11 -10.31
CA GLU A 65 8.76 8.31 -11.14
C GLU A 65 8.52 7.99 -12.63
N GLY A 66 7.80 8.86 -13.33
CA GLY A 66 7.35 8.65 -14.72
C GLY A 66 5.92 8.13 -14.85
N THR A 67 5.36 7.57 -13.77
CA THR A 67 3.90 7.54 -13.60
C THR A 67 3.47 8.98 -13.28
N ASN A 68 2.34 9.48 -13.79
CA ASN A 68 1.90 10.89 -13.66
C ASN A 68 1.60 11.34 -12.19
N GLN A 69 2.53 11.17 -11.25
CA GLN A 69 2.38 11.43 -9.81
C GLN A 69 1.91 12.85 -9.52
N GLY A 70 2.47 13.84 -10.20
CA GLY A 70 2.08 15.25 -10.05
C GLY A 70 0.65 15.58 -10.51
N LYS A 71 -0.05 14.64 -11.16
CA LYS A 71 -1.44 14.78 -11.60
C LYS A 71 -2.43 13.96 -10.77
N LEU A 72 -1.97 13.01 -9.96
CA LEU A 72 -2.83 12.17 -9.12
C LEU A 72 -3.44 12.93 -7.93
N THR A 73 -2.88 14.10 -7.60
CA THR A 73 -3.39 15.02 -6.57
C THR A 73 -4.45 16.01 -7.09
N ASN A 74 -4.68 16.06 -8.40
CA ASN A 74 -5.74 16.88 -9.02
C ASN A 74 -6.86 15.96 -9.52
N GLU A 75 -8.08 16.25 -9.11
CA GLU A 75 -9.23 15.35 -9.20
C GLU A 75 -9.51 14.85 -10.64
N LYS A 76 -9.68 13.52 -10.76
CA LYS A 76 -10.21 12.75 -11.92
C LYS A 76 -9.22 12.27 -13.00
N GLN A 77 -8.01 11.87 -12.66
CA GLN A 77 -7.16 11.14 -13.60
C GLN A 77 -7.12 9.64 -13.28
N GLU A 78 -7.38 8.81 -14.29
CA GLU A 78 -7.26 7.34 -14.20
C GLU A 78 -5.82 6.97 -13.83
N TYR A 79 -5.67 6.14 -12.79
CA TYR A 79 -4.42 5.55 -12.35
C TYR A 79 -4.35 4.08 -12.75
N LYS A 80 -3.35 3.74 -13.56
CA LYS A 80 -2.96 2.34 -13.81
C LYS A 80 -1.62 2.08 -13.13
N CYS A 81 -1.59 1.09 -12.24
CA CYS A 81 -0.34 0.67 -11.60
C CYS A 81 0.59 0.02 -12.63
N LYS A 82 1.89 -0.10 -12.32
CA LYS A 82 2.91 -0.66 -13.23
C LYS A 82 2.56 -2.05 -13.78
N LYS A 83 1.77 -2.85 -13.07
CA LYS A 83 1.36 -4.19 -13.52
C LYS A 83 0.17 -4.18 -14.50
N CYS A 84 -0.56 -3.08 -14.58
CA CYS A 84 -1.80 -2.94 -15.36
C CYS A 84 -1.69 -1.87 -16.46
N ALA A 85 -0.59 -1.14 -16.49
CA ALA A 85 -0.26 -0.15 -17.52
C ALA A 85 0.33 -0.83 -18.76
#